data_AF-A0A372QHC6-F1
#
_entry.id   AF-A0A372QHC6-F1
#
_cell.length_a   1.000
_cell.length_b   1.000
_cell.length_c   1.000
_cell.angle_alpha   90.00
_cell.angle_beta   90.00
_cell.angle_gamma   90.00
#
_symmetry.space_group_name_H-M   'P 1'
#
loop_
_entity.id
_entity.type
_entity.pdbx_description
1 polymer ?
#
loop_
_entity_poly.entity_id
_entity_poly.type
_entity_poly.pdbx_seq_one_letter_code
_entity_poly.pdbx_strand_id
1 'polypeptide(L)'
;WQFFMWFASLETVENHVCLFILVWDDIPVRISPIFSRELREETDNLIQIIKELNISKENDKNYSKILADYNSYRFLAEQTFRQNLVHDVWAELENHGLKNNSYAVSEQISRCSIFKKKELRAMILSRMKSFQSFSRKIKDAKELKQAPLNNKKNENLKAQVKELIKENSNQQAALGNLTNVFWNDDKSHNSKKLIQGITDLQDMLKDFTMVQGSNYKIINDEANILLRAFRCEVNCPSLRASLVLGFLLQRIAIIKILEEVEKYLNGKFAGSRGMALEGDIANTTETLINQTILFEKNRKGEDDITKITPIKIRQHVYSALSCRGFPSDHSLVTTTASKLLHKMNKYRQIVDKETKSEMDDLAIQITHKIINVFYFSFKTQASVPAYKFFDAGQALEPHLMQGAFVNDESKKLEVEVCGFPCIGIFTGDKLSDRIFIKAQIIPRS
;
A
#
# COMPACT_ATOMS: atom_id res chain seq x y z
N TRP A 1 23.02 1.01 13.58
CA TRP A 1 23.09 0.24 12.32
C TRP A 1 23.74 -1.13 12.54
N GLN A 2 24.99 -1.21 13.01
CA GLN A 2 25.67 -2.50 13.29
C GLN A 2 24.90 -3.43 14.25
N PHE A 3 24.34 -2.89 15.35
CA PHE A 3 23.45 -3.62 16.27
C PHE A 3 22.23 -4.26 15.58
N PHE A 4 21.62 -3.52 14.65
CA PHE A 4 20.43 -3.96 13.92
C PHE A 4 20.79 -5.02 12.87
N MET A 5 21.92 -4.86 12.19
CA MET A 5 22.43 -5.88 11.25
C MET A 5 22.74 -7.20 11.96
N TRP A 6 23.27 -7.14 13.19
CA TRP A 6 23.47 -8.33 14.02
C TRP A 6 22.15 -8.95 14.49
N PHE A 7 21.19 -8.13 14.93
CA PHE A 7 19.85 -8.62 15.28
C PHE A 7 19.23 -9.37 14.09
N ALA A 8 19.37 -8.83 12.88
CA ALA A 8 18.89 -9.44 11.66
C ALA A 8 19.65 -10.71 11.24
N SER A 9 20.88 -10.92 11.74
CA SER A 9 21.67 -12.14 11.48
C SER A 9 21.37 -13.28 12.46
N LEU A 10 20.45 -13.11 13.42
CA LEU A 10 20.03 -14.21 14.29
C LEU A 10 19.11 -15.16 13.53
N GLU A 11 19.59 -16.37 13.28
CA GLU A 11 18.89 -17.35 12.43
C GLU A 11 17.99 -18.30 13.21
N THR A 12 18.29 -18.55 14.49
CA THR A 12 17.62 -19.57 15.30
C THR A 12 16.64 -18.95 16.29
N VAL A 13 15.65 -19.74 16.72
CA VAL A 13 14.62 -19.32 17.68
C VAL A 13 15.23 -19.10 19.06
N GLU A 14 16.20 -19.94 19.41
CA GLU A 14 17.01 -19.92 20.62
C GLU A 14 17.72 -18.58 20.81
N ASN A 15 18.31 -18.03 19.75
CA ASN A 15 19.01 -16.75 19.80
C ASN A 15 18.06 -15.59 20.17
N HIS A 16 16.81 -15.65 19.70
CA HIS A 16 15.80 -14.64 20.01
C HIS A 16 15.35 -14.71 21.47
N VAL A 17 15.28 -15.93 22.03
CA VAL A 17 15.00 -16.15 23.46
C VAL A 17 16.12 -15.60 24.34
N CYS A 18 17.37 -15.89 23.98
CA CYS A 18 18.54 -15.35 24.66
C CYS A 18 18.54 -13.80 24.63
N LEU A 19 18.30 -13.21 23.46
CA LEU A 19 18.26 -11.76 23.34
C LEU A 19 17.11 -11.11 24.13
N PHE A 20 15.95 -11.76 24.21
CA PHE A 20 14.85 -11.29 25.04
C PHE A 20 15.26 -11.15 26.51
N ILE A 21 15.95 -12.15 27.04
CA ILE A 21 16.47 -12.15 28.42
C ILE A 21 17.44 -10.99 28.64
N LEU A 22 18.34 -10.74 27.68
CA LEU A 22 19.32 -9.66 27.77
C LEU A 22 18.67 -8.27 27.75
N VAL A 23 17.70 -8.04 26.85
CA VAL A 23 17.00 -6.75 26.79
C VAL A 23 16.21 -6.48 28.06
N TRP A 24 15.60 -7.51 28.65
CA TRP A 24 14.88 -7.38 29.92
C TRP A 24 15.78 -7.20 31.13
N ASP A 25 17.02 -7.69 31.08
CA ASP A 25 17.91 -7.61 32.25
C ASP A 25 18.24 -6.15 32.59
N ASP A 26 18.36 -5.36 31.53
CA ASP A 26 18.65 -3.93 31.47
C ASP A 26 17.45 -2.99 31.82
N ILE A 27 16.32 -3.54 32.28
CA ILE A 27 15.11 -2.78 32.64
C ILE A 27 14.83 -2.93 34.15
N PRO A 28 14.51 -1.88 34.92
CA PRO A 28 14.27 -1.99 36.37
C PRO A 28 12.87 -2.54 36.69
N VAL A 29 12.70 -3.87 36.66
CA VAL A 29 11.39 -4.53 36.80
C VAL A 29 10.77 -4.37 38.21
N ARG A 30 11.56 -4.45 39.29
CA ARG A 30 11.03 -4.42 40.67
C ARG A 30 10.40 -3.09 41.08
N ILE A 31 10.83 -2.01 40.44
CA ILE A 31 10.46 -0.64 40.81
C ILE A 31 9.23 -0.20 39.99
N SER A 32 8.77 -1.02 39.03
CA SER A 32 7.66 -0.70 38.14
C SER A 32 6.67 -1.86 38.04
N PRO A 33 5.44 -1.69 38.58
CA PRO A 33 4.36 -2.66 38.41
C PRO A 33 4.04 -2.93 36.93
N ILE A 34 4.20 -1.91 36.08
CA ILE A 34 3.98 -2.01 34.63
C ILE A 34 5.00 -2.97 34.00
N PHE A 35 6.29 -2.80 34.30
CA PHE A 35 7.34 -3.68 33.76
C PHE A 35 7.26 -5.10 34.34
N SER A 36 6.83 -5.24 35.59
CA SER A 36 6.59 -6.56 36.20
C SER A 36 5.49 -7.33 35.48
N ARG A 37 4.40 -6.65 35.11
CA ARG A 37 3.31 -7.26 34.34
C ARG A 37 3.77 -7.59 32.91
N GLU A 38 4.40 -6.64 32.22
CA GLU A 38 4.89 -6.84 30.86
C GLU A 38 5.88 -8.01 30.77
N LEU A 39 6.83 -8.14 31.70
CA LEU A 39 7.78 -9.25 31.72
C LEU A 39 7.05 -10.60 31.81
N ARG A 40 6.08 -10.72 32.71
CA ARG A 40 5.32 -11.97 32.90
C ARG A 40 4.55 -12.35 31.65
N GLU A 41 3.78 -11.40 31.09
CA GLU A 41 2.96 -11.63 29.89
C GLU A 41 3.83 -12.03 28.69
N GLU A 42 4.95 -11.34 28.49
CA GLU A 42 5.84 -11.62 27.37
C GLU A 42 6.59 -12.95 27.55
N THR A 43 7.03 -13.27 28.76
CA THR A 43 7.65 -14.56 29.08
C THR A 43 6.67 -15.72 28.86
N ASP A 44 5.43 -15.61 29.33
CA ASP A 44 4.41 -16.65 29.15
C ASP A 44 4.12 -16.88 27.66
N ASN A 45 4.05 -15.80 26.88
CA ASN A 45 3.86 -15.86 25.43
C ASN A 45 5.01 -16.59 24.72
N LEU A 46 6.26 -16.26 25.08
CA LEU A 46 7.44 -16.93 24.52
C LEU A 46 7.50 -18.42 24.90
N ILE A 47 7.18 -18.78 26.15
CA ILE A 47 7.13 -20.17 26.59
C ILE A 47 6.10 -20.95 25.78
N GLN A 48 4.92 -20.38 25.54
CA GLN A 48 3.90 -21.01 24.71
C GLN A 48 4.41 -21.25 23.27
N ILE A 49 5.04 -20.25 22.67
CA ILE A 49 5.63 -20.36 21.32
C ILE A 49 6.68 -21.47 21.27
N ILE A 50 7.60 -21.51 22.25
CA ILE A 50 8.67 -22.52 22.31
C ILE A 50 8.10 -23.94 22.42
N LYS A 51 7.07 -24.13 23.26
CA LYS A 51 6.39 -25.43 23.41
C LYS A 51 5.77 -25.90 22.10
N GLU A 52 5.10 -25.01 21.36
CA GLU A 52 4.50 -25.34 20.06
C GLU A 52 5.55 -25.66 18.99
N LEU A 53 6.69 -24.98 19.02
CA LEU A 53 7.81 -25.24 18.12
C LEU A 53 8.58 -26.53 18.47
N ASN A 54 8.30 -27.14 19.63
CA ASN A 54 8.92 -28.39 20.10
C ASN A 54 10.46 -28.33 20.15
N ILE A 55 11.01 -27.14 20.42
CA ILE A 55 12.46 -26.85 20.45
C ILE A 55 13.20 -27.65 21.54
N SER A 56 12.48 -28.13 22.57
CA SER A 56 13.10 -28.82 23.70
C SER A 56 13.61 -30.25 23.40
N LYS A 57 13.50 -30.75 22.16
CA LYS A 57 13.85 -32.14 21.82
C LYS A 57 15.15 -32.29 21.02
N GLU A 58 15.68 -31.24 20.40
CA GLU A 58 16.84 -31.37 19.49
C GLU A 58 18.18 -30.90 20.10
N ASN A 59 18.17 -30.01 21.12
CA ASN A 59 19.40 -29.31 21.58
C ASN A 59 19.76 -29.50 23.07
N ASP A 60 19.20 -30.50 23.78
CA ASP A 60 19.38 -30.78 25.23
C ASP A 60 19.07 -29.62 26.22
N LYS A 61 18.91 -28.38 25.74
CA LYS A 61 18.62 -27.17 26.52
C LYS A 61 17.13 -26.85 26.51
N ASN A 62 16.56 -26.70 27.71
CA ASN A 62 15.16 -26.37 27.89
C ASN A 62 14.96 -24.85 28.00
N TYR A 63 14.85 -24.17 26.85
CA TYR A 63 14.63 -22.71 26.79
C TYR A 63 13.34 -22.23 27.47
N SER A 64 12.30 -23.07 27.54
CA SER A 64 11.10 -22.75 28.31
C SER A 64 11.39 -22.69 29.82
N LYS A 65 12.24 -23.60 30.31
CA LYS A 65 12.70 -23.59 31.70
C LYS A 65 13.61 -22.39 31.97
N ILE A 66 14.55 -22.08 31.07
CA ILE A 66 15.44 -20.91 31.20
C ILE A 66 14.61 -19.61 31.33
N LEU A 67 13.57 -19.43 30.51
CA LEU A 67 12.68 -18.27 30.61
C LEU A 67 11.88 -18.22 31.92
N ALA A 68 11.39 -19.37 32.38
CA ALA A 68 10.65 -19.47 33.64
C ALA A 68 11.53 -19.18 34.87
N ASP A 69 12.74 -19.74 34.87
CA ASP A 69 13.77 -19.53 35.90
C ASP A 69 14.20 -18.05 35.90
N TYR A 70 14.48 -17.47 34.73
CA TYR A 70 14.80 -16.05 34.60
C TYR A 70 13.68 -15.16 35.17
N ASN A 71 12.43 -15.36 34.74
CA ASN A 71 11.29 -14.59 35.22
C ASN A 71 11.16 -14.69 36.76
N SER A 72 11.38 -15.88 37.33
CA SER A 72 11.36 -16.08 38.79
C SER A 72 12.51 -15.33 39.48
N TYR A 73 13.73 -15.44 38.97
CA TYR A 73 14.92 -14.80 39.54
C TYR A 73 14.85 -13.27 39.49
N ARG A 74 14.10 -12.68 38.56
CA ARG A 74 13.89 -11.23 38.49
C ARG A 74 13.24 -10.67 39.75
N PHE A 75 12.51 -11.48 40.51
CA PHE A 75 11.83 -11.08 41.75
C PHE A 75 12.56 -11.47 43.04
N LEU A 76 13.66 -12.24 42.98
CA LEU A 76 14.41 -12.69 44.17
C LEU A 76 15.40 -11.65 44.69
N ALA A 77 15.47 -11.39 46.00
CA ALA A 77 16.43 -10.43 46.57
C ALA A 77 17.89 -10.74 46.16
N GLU A 78 18.26 -12.02 46.13
CA GLU A 78 19.57 -12.51 45.72
C GLU A 78 19.75 -12.46 44.19
N GLN A 79 20.84 -11.81 43.74
CA GLN A 79 21.10 -11.60 42.32
C GLN A 79 21.96 -12.69 41.67
N THR A 80 22.60 -13.55 42.48
CA THR A 80 23.56 -14.57 42.03
C THR A 80 22.98 -15.48 40.95
N PHE A 81 21.76 -16.02 41.17
CA PHE A 81 21.10 -16.91 40.22
C PHE A 81 20.78 -16.23 38.89
N ARG A 82 20.33 -14.96 38.93
CA ARG A 82 20.05 -14.17 37.73
C ARG A 82 21.33 -13.88 36.96
N GLN A 83 22.39 -13.45 37.65
CA GLN A 83 23.67 -13.11 37.03
C GLN A 83 24.31 -14.32 36.35
N ASN A 84 24.28 -15.49 37.00
CA ASN A 84 24.77 -16.74 36.41
C ASN A 84 23.96 -17.11 35.16
N LEU A 85 22.62 -17.05 35.22
CA LEU A 85 21.78 -17.34 34.06
C LEU A 85 22.05 -16.37 32.90
N VAL A 86 22.16 -15.07 33.18
CA VAL A 86 22.46 -14.05 32.15
C VAL A 86 23.85 -14.27 31.55
N HIS A 87 24.83 -14.70 32.35
CA HIS A 87 26.16 -15.07 31.88
C HIS A 87 26.10 -16.27 30.92
N ASP A 88 25.36 -17.32 31.26
CA ASP A 88 25.17 -18.50 30.40
C ASP A 88 24.48 -18.13 29.08
N VAL A 89 23.51 -17.22 29.14
CA VAL A 89 22.81 -16.69 27.95
C VAL A 89 23.75 -15.90 27.04
N TRP A 90 24.68 -15.12 27.60
CA TRP A 90 25.71 -14.44 26.83
C TRP A 90 26.65 -15.42 26.14
N ALA A 91 27.15 -16.42 26.88
CA ALA A 91 28.01 -17.46 26.33
C ALA A 91 27.33 -18.22 25.18
N GLU A 92 26.02 -18.46 25.29
CA GLU A 92 25.24 -19.07 24.22
C GLU A 92 25.21 -18.21 22.95
N LEU A 93 24.98 -16.91 23.07
CA LEU A 93 24.95 -16.01 21.91
C LEU A 93 26.32 -15.83 21.25
N GLU A 94 27.41 -15.87 22.02
CA GLU A 94 28.78 -15.85 21.50
C GLU A 94 29.07 -17.05 20.59
N ASN A 95 28.54 -18.22 20.94
CA ASN A 95 28.67 -19.44 20.14
C ASN A 95 27.89 -19.39 18.81
N HIS A 96 26.87 -18.53 18.70
CA HIS A 96 25.96 -18.43 17.55
C HIS A 96 26.20 -17.20 16.66
N GLY A 97 27.44 -16.70 16.62
CA GLY A 97 27.86 -15.66 15.67
C GLY A 97 28.29 -14.34 16.30
N LEU A 98 28.22 -14.19 17.63
CA LEU A 98 28.72 -13.02 18.36
C LEU A 98 30.17 -13.22 18.84
N LYS A 99 31.05 -13.78 18.00
CA LYS A 99 32.45 -14.01 18.39
C LYS A 99 33.12 -12.67 18.72
N ASN A 100 33.54 -12.51 19.98
CA ASN A 100 34.30 -11.38 20.52
C ASN A 100 33.59 -10.01 20.58
N ASN A 101 32.25 -9.94 20.56
CA ASN A 101 31.49 -8.67 20.58
C ASN A 101 30.40 -8.57 21.67
N SER A 102 30.27 -9.53 22.59
CA SER A 102 29.26 -9.52 23.66
C SER A 102 29.27 -8.26 24.52
N TYR A 103 30.46 -7.81 24.92
CA TYR A 103 30.62 -6.59 25.71
C TYR A 103 30.12 -5.34 24.97
N ALA A 104 30.41 -5.23 23.67
CA ALA A 104 29.96 -4.11 22.84
C ALA A 104 28.43 -4.11 22.66
N VAL A 105 27.82 -5.29 22.51
CA VAL A 105 26.35 -5.44 22.43
C VAL A 105 25.70 -5.11 23.77
N SER A 106 26.26 -5.58 24.89
CA SER A 106 25.80 -5.24 26.25
C SER A 106 25.84 -3.74 26.51
N GLU A 107 26.93 -3.07 26.14
CA GLU A 107 27.06 -1.62 26.25
C GLU A 107 26.02 -0.88 25.38
N GLN A 108 25.73 -1.37 24.18
CA GLN A 108 24.72 -0.77 23.31
C GLN A 108 23.29 -0.95 23.85
N ILE A 109 22.97 -2.11 24.43
CA ILE A 109 21.67 -2.36 25.06
C ILE A 109 21.51 -1.46 26.28
N SER A 110 22.51 -1.37 27.15
CA SER A 110 22.44 -0.52 28.35
C SER A 110 22.26 0.97 28.02
N ARG A 111 22.91 1.46 26.95
CA ARG A 111 22.75 2.82 26.42
C ARG A 111 21.41 3.07 25.71
N CYS A 112 20.63 2.04 25.39
CA CYS A 112 19.31 2.24 24.77
C CYS A 112 18.30 2.81 25.76
N SER A 113 17.47 3.75 25.28
CA SER A 113 16.34 4.25 26.06
C SER A 113 15.32 3.14 26.35
N ILE A 114 14.53 3.30 27.42
CA ILE A 114 13.45 2.37 27.78
C ILE A 114 12.51 2.15 26.58
N PHE A 115 12.23 3.21 25.81
CA PHE A 115 11.44 3.12 24.58
C PHE A 115 12.09 2.22 23.53
N LYS A 116 13.39 2.40 23.24
CA LYS A 116 14.11 1.52 22.30
C LYS A 116 14.17 0.07 22.78
N LYS A 117 14.34 -0.16 24.08
CA LYS A 117 14.30 -1.50 24.67
C LYS A 117 12.91 -2.13 24.50
N LYS A 118 11.83 -1.36 24.63
CA LYS A 118 10.46 -1.82 24.34
C LYS A 118 10.25 -2.21 22.87
N GLU A 119 10.75 -1.39 21.95
CA GLU A 119 10.70 -1.70 20.50
C GLU A 119 11.47 -2.98 20.17
N LEU A 120 12.64 -3.18 20.78
CA LEU A 120 13.42 -4.41 20.61
C LEU A 120 12.65 -5.64 21.12
N ARG A 121 12.01 -5.57 22.29
CA ARG A 121 11.17 -6.66 22.81
C ARG A 121 10.01 -6.98 21.87
N ALA A 122 9.31 -5.95 21.38
CA ALA A 122 8.22 -6.11 20.43
C ALA A 122 8.69 -6.78 19.13
N MET A 123 9.87 -6.40 18.63
CA MET A 123 10.48 -7.00 17.45
C MET A 123 10.79 -8.49 17.66
N ILE A 124 11.38 -8.84 18.81
CA ILE A 124 11.67 -10.24 19.17
C ILE A 124 10.38 -11.07 19.21
N LEU A 125 9.35 -10.59 19.91
CA LEU A 125 8.05 -11.27 20.01
C LEU A 125 7.36 -11.45 18.65
N SER A 126 7.42 -10.42 17.80
CA SER A 126 6.86 -10.48 16.45
C SER A 126 7.56 -11.56 15.61
N ARG A 127 8.90 -11.62 15.69
CA ARG A 127 9.69 -12.63 14.98
C ARG A 127 9.40 -14.05 15.48
N MET A 128 9.28 -14.24 16.79
CA MET A 128 8.90 -15.53 17.40
C MET A 128 7.52 -16.01 16.93
N LYS A 129 6.52 -15.11 16.87
CA LYS A 129 5.18 -15.43 16.33
C LYS A 129 5.21 -15.79 14.85
N SER A 130 6.09 -15.15 14.07
CA SER A 130 6.29 -15.52 12.67
C SER A 130 6.76 -16.98 12.55
N PHE A 131 7.74 -17.41 13.35
CA PHE A 131 8.20 -18.81 13.36
C PHE A 131 7.08 -19.78 13.76
N GLN A 132 6.30 -19.46 14.79
CA GLN A 132 5.13 -20.25 15.20
C GLN A 132 4.13 -20.44 14.06
N SER A 133 3.77 -19.36 13.36
CA SER A 133 2.81 -19.39 12.26
C SER A 133 3.31 -20.26 11.09
N PHE A 134 4.61 -20.23 10.82
CA PHE A 134 5.23 -21.01 9.75
C PHE A 134 5.28 -22.50 10.10
N SER A 135 5.61 -22.84 11.35
CA SER A 135 5.62 -24.22 11.85
C SER A 135 4.25 -24.89 11.74
N ARG A 136 3.17 -24.18 12.11
CA ARG A 136 1.79 -24.71 11.97
C ARG A 136 1.46 -25.07 10.53
N LYS A 137 1.77 -24.19 9.57
CA LYS A 137 1.55 -24.45 8.14
C LYS A 137 2.31 -25.68 7.63
N ILE A 138 3.54 -25.89 8.11
CA ILE A 138 4.33 -27.08 7.75
C ILE A 138 3.69 -28.35 8.32
N LYS A 139 3.19 -28.30 9.57
CA LYS A 139 2.54 -29.44 10.22
C LYS A 139 1.25 -29.83 9.48
N ASP A 140 0.40 -28.86 9.17
CA ASP A 140 -0.83 -29.07 8.41
C ASP A 140 -0.56 -29.72 7.04
N ALA A 141 0.49 -29.25 6.35
CA ALA A 141 0.92 -29.80 5.06
C ALA A 141 1.49 -31.23 5.15
N LYS A 142 2.06 -31.63 6.30
CA LYS A 142 2.57 -32.98 6.54
C LYS A 142 1.45 -33.96 6.91
N GLU A 143 0.45 -33.53 7.68
CA GLU A 143 -0.70 -34.35 8.08
C GLU A 143 -1.61 -34.69 6.88
N LEU A 144 -1.73 -33.78 5.91
CA LEU A 144 -2.40 -34.01 4.63
C LEU A 144 -1.77 -35.11 3.75
N LYS A 145 -0.52 -35.54 4.03
CA LYS A 145 0.21 -36.54 3.23
C LYS A 145 0.23 -37.95 3.82
N GLN A 146 -0.30 -38.20 5.04
CA GLN A 146 -0.07 -39.46 5.78
C GLN A 146 -1.33 -40.30 6.13
N ALA A 147 -2.49 -40.09 5.50
CA ALA A 147 -3.65 -40.97 5.71
C ALA A 147 -3.51 -42.32 4.95
N PRO A 148 -3.69 -43.51 5.58
CA PRO A 148 -3.35 -44.80 4.98
C PRO A 148 -4.49 -45.42 4.13
N LEU A 149 -4.15 -46.06 2.99
CA LEU A 149 -5.13 -46.71 2.10
C LEU A 149 -4.70 -48.13 1.67
N ASN A 150 -5.65 -49.07 1.83
CA ASN A 150 -5.47 -50.52 1.76
C ASN A 150 -5.50 -51.08 0.32
N ASN A 151 -4.69 -52.12 0.06
CA ASN A 151 -4.28 -52.62 -1.26
C ASN A 151 -5.24 -53.65 -1.90
N LYS A 152 -5.80 -53.34 -3.08
CA LYS A 152 -5.91 -54.25 -4.26
C LYS A 152 -6.63 -53.64 -5.48
N LYS A 153 -7.37 -52.53 -5.32
CA LYS A 153 -7.96 -51.75 -6.45
C LYS A 153 -6.96 -50.81 -7.14
N ASN A 154 -5.74 -50.73 -6.62
CA ASN A 154 -4.78 -49.65 -6.89
C ASN A 154 -4.01 -49.75 -8.22
N GLU A 155 -3.87 -50.93 -8.83
CA GLU A 155 -3.03 -51.04 -10.04
C GLU A 155 -3.76 -50.54 -11.29
N ASN A 156 -5.03 -50.89 -11.45
CA ASN A 156 -5.83 -50.46 -12.60
C ASN A 156 -6.17 -48.95 -12.50
N LEU A 157 -6.45 -48.48 -11.28
CA LEU A 157 -6.58 -47.05 -10.99
C LEU A 157 -5.25 -46.31 -11.16
N LYS A 158 -4.08 -46.88 -10.84
CA LYS A 158 -2.78 -46.24 -11.11
C LYS A 158 -2.47 -46.10 -12.59
N ALA A 159 -2.89 -47.05 -13.43
CA ALA A 159 -2.71 -46.96 -14.88
C ALA A 159 -3.59 -45.85 -15.47
N GLN A 160 -4.87 -45.82 -15.11
CA GLN A 160 -5.81 -44.75 -15.52
C GLN A 160 -5.41 -43.39 -14.93
N VAL A 161 -4.94 -43.35 -13.68
CA VAL A 161 -4.42 -42.13 -13.06
C VAL A 161 -3.11 -41.68 -13.71
N LYS A 162 -2.25 -42.57 -14.22
CA LYS A 162 -1.05 -42.17 -14.99
C LYS A 162 -1.41 -41.59 -16.36
N GLU A 163 -2.37 -42.16 -17.07
CA GLU A 163 -2.87 -41.58 -18.33
C GLU A 163 -3.58 -40.26 -18.08
N LEU A 164 -4.49 -40.21 -17.10
CA LEU A 164 -5.17 -38.97 -16.69
C LEU A 164 -4.19 -37.95 -16.12
N ILE A 165 -3.11 -38.31 -15.42
CA ILE A 165 -2.06 -37.37 -14.98
C ILE A 165 -1.25 -36.89 -16.17
N LYS A 166 -0.99 -37.72 -17.19
CA LYS A 166 -0.26 -37.30 -18.39
C LYS A 166 -1.12 -36.37 -19.25
N GLU A 167 -2.40 -36.67 -19.38
CA GLU A 167 -3.38 -35.86 -20.10
C GLU A 167 -3.71 -34.57 -19.31
N ASN A 168 -3.88 -34.65 -18.00
CA ASN A 168 -4.06 -33.51 -17.10
C ASN A 168 -2.76 -32.71 -16.92
N SER A 169 -1.56 -33.28 -17.06
CA SER A 169 -0.28 -32.51 -17.07
C SER A 169 -0.09 -31.78 -18.39
N ASN A 170 -0.50 -32.36 -19.52
CA ASN A 170 -0.52 -31.66 -20.80
C ASN A 170 -1.60 -30.57 -20.83
N GLN A 171 -2.78 -30.85 -20.25
CA GLN A 171 -3.84 -29.88 -20.06
C GLN A 171 -3.51 -28.87 -18.95
N GLN A 172 -2.75 -29.18 -17.90
CA GLN A 172 -2.26 -28.26 -16.84
C GLN A 172 -0.99 -27.51 -17.25
N ALA A 173 -0.24 -27.96 -18.24
CA ALA A 173 0.81 -27.14 -18.87
C ALA A 173 0.17 -26.10 -19.80
N ALA A 174 -0.90 -26.49 -20.52
CA ALA A 174 -1.71 -25.57 -21.32
C ALA A 174 -2.61 -24.65 -20.45
N LEU A 175 -3.23 -25.18 -19.39
CA LEU A 175 -4.05 -24.46 -18.42
C LEU A 175 -3.18 -23.70 -17.42
N GLY A 176 -2.02 -24.18 -16.98
CA GLY A 176 -1.14 -23.48 -16.02
C GLY A 176 -0.63 -22.14 -16.56
N ASN A 177 -0.44 -22.04 -17.87
CA ASN A 177 -0.18 -20.77 -18.55
C ASN A 177 -1.44 -19.91 -18.75
N LEU A 178 -2.65 -20.48 -18.69
CA LEU A 178 -3.95 -19.78 -18.80
C LEU A 178 -4.63 -19.50 -17.44
N THR A 179 -4.26 -20.15 -16.34
CA THR A 179 -5.01 -20.18 -15.06
C THR A 179 -4.36 -19.34 -13.97
N ASN A 180 -3.07 -19.00 -14.08
CA ASN A 180 -2.51 -17.86 -13.32
C ASN A 180 -3.20 -16.53 -13.64
N VAL A 181 -3.99 -16.49 -14.71
CA VAL A 181 -4.67 -15.29 -15.21
C VAL A 181 -6.12 -15.17 -14.71
N PHE A 182 -6.76 -16.23 -14.19
CA PHE A 182 -8.24 -16.20 -14.12
C PHE A 182 -8.90 -15.99 -12.75
N TRP A 183 -8.32 -16.34 -11.58
CA TRP A 183 -9.16 -16.38 -10.35
C TRP A 183 -8.48 -16.05 -9.01
N ASN A 184 -7.92 -14.85 -8.84
CA ASN A 184 -7.89 -14.23 -7.51
C ASN A 184 -8.54 -12.85 -7.59
N ASP A 185 -9.87 -12.89 -7.55
CA ASP A 185 -10.75 -11.73 -7.43
C ASP A 185 -10.66 -11.20 -6.00
N ASP A 186 -9.51 -10.64 -5.63
CA ASP A 186 -9.42 -9.89 -4.41
C ASP A 186 -9.96 -8.48 -4.71
N LYS A 187 -11.30 -8.37 -4.67
CA LYS A 187 -12.02 -7.09 -4.67
C LYS A 187 -11.48 -6.12 -3.60
N SER A 188 -10.69 -6.60 -2.63
CA SER A 188 -9.95 -5.77 -1.66
C SER A 188 -8.57 -5.34 -2.15
N HIS A 189 -7.85 -6.12 -2.97
CA HIS A 189 -6.50 -5.75 -3.43
C HIS A 189 -6.51 -4.70 -4.54
N ASN A 190 -7.46 -4.72 -5.47
CA ASN A 190 -7.52 -3.69 -6.53
C ASN A 190 -8.00 -2.34 -6.01
N SER A 191 -8.97 -2.32 -5.09
CA SER A 191 -9.44 -1.07 -4.49
C SER A 191 -8.40 -0.46 -3.54
N LYS A 192 -7.68 -1.28 -2.75
CA LYS A 192 -6.58 -0.78 -1.89
C LYS A 192 -5.45 -0.19 -2.72
N LYS A 193 -5.06 -0.84 -3.83
CA LYS A 193 -4.05 -0.30 -4.75
C LYS A 193 -4.51 1.01 -5.41
N LEU A 194 -5.78 1.10 -5.82
CA LEU A 194 -6.34 2.33 -6.37
C LEU A 194 -6.34 3.45 -5.32
N ILE A 195 -6.81 3.18 -4.10
CA ILE A 195 -6.82 4.15 -3.00
C ILE A 195 -5.39 4.61 -2.69
N GLN A 196 -4.43 3.69 -2.56
CA GLN A 196 -3.03 4.06 -2.35
C GLN A 196 -2.49 4.92 -3.49
N GLY A 197 -2.74 4.53 -4.74
CA GLY A 197 -2.30 5.30 -5.91
C GLY A 197 -2.92 6.70 -5.97
N ILE A 198 -4.16 6.87 -5.51
CA ILE A 198 -4.81 8.18 -5.37
C ILE A 198 -4.19 8.99 -4.22
N THR A 199 -3.93 8.38 -3.06
CA THR A 199 -3.28 9.05 -1.93
C THR A 199 -1.90 9.57 -2.32
N ASP A 200 -1.06 8.74 -2.95
CA ASP A 200 0.25 9.17 -3.45
C ASP A 200 0.11 10.36 -4.42
N LEU A 201 -0.90 10.31 -5.29
CA LEU A 201 -1.14 11.39 -6.25
C LEU A 201 -1.59 12.69 -5.56
N GLN A 202 -2.39 12.61 -4.50
CA GLN A 202 -2.79 13.77 -3.70
C GLN A 202 -1.57 14.44 -3.06
N ASP A 203 -0.65 13.66 -2.51
CA ASP A 203 0.59 14.18 -1.91
C ASP A 203 1.50 14.81 -2.97
N MET A 204 1.72 14.13 -4.10
CA MET A 204 2.49 14.69 -5.21
C MET A 204 1.89 16.00 -5.76
N LEU A 205 0.57 16.05 -5.92
CA LEU A 205 -0.12 17.26 -6.38
C LEU A 205 0.03 18.40 -5.39
N LYS A 206 -0.03 18.13 -4.09
CA LYS A 206 0.16 19.15 -3.05
C LYS A 206 1.53 19.81 -3.17
N ASP A 207 2.59 19.01 -3.36
CA ASP A 207 3.95 19.52 -3.51
C ASP A 207 4.13 20.28 -4.83
N PHE A 208 3.66 19.70 -5.94
CA PHE A 208 3.78 20.32 -7.26
C PHE A 208 2.98 21.60 -7.41
N THR A 209 1.89 21.78 -6.68
CA THR A 209 1.04 22.98 -6.76
C THR A 209 1.29 23.98 -5.65
N MET A 210 2.35 23.78 -4.87
CA MET A 210 2.72 24.68 -3.80
C MET A 210 3.03 26.10 -4.32
N VAL A 211 2.36 27.10 -3.76
CA VAL A 211 2.50 28.52 -4.16
C VAL A 211 3.06 29.40 -3.04
N GLN A 212 3.24 28.82 -1.85
CA GLN A 212 3.69 29.51 -0.63
C GLN A 212 4.91 28.79 -0.04
N GLY A 213 5.76 29.54 0.66
CA GLY A 213 7.03 29.05 1.22
C GLY A 213 8.22 29.86 0.69
N SER A 214 9.40 29.66 1.25
CA SER A 214 10.62 30.40 0.87
C SER A 214 11.01 30.23 -0.60
N ASN A 215 10.59 29.14 -1.22
CA ASN A 215 11.00 28.76 -2.57
C ASN A 215 10.07 29.33 -3.66
N TYR A 216 8.94 29.93 -3.28
CA TYR A 216 7.88 30.33 -4.20
C TYR A 216 7.46 31.78 -4.00
N LYS A 217 7.11 32.45 -5.10
CA LYS A 217 6.48 33.78 -5.10
C LYS A 217 5.24 33.77 -5.98
N ILE A 218 4.12 34.25 -5.46
CA ILE A 218 2.86 34.35 -6.21
C ILE A 218 2.91 35.56 -7.16
N ILE A 219 2.42 35.37 -8.38
CA ILE A 219 2.18 36.44 -9.34
C ILE A 219 0.73 36.90 -9.13
N ASN A 220 0.55 37.89 -8.25
CA ASN A 220 -0.76 38.24 -7.68
C ASN A 220 -1.83 38.59 -8.73
N ASP A 221 -1.47 39.33 -9.79
CA ASP A 221 -2.44 39.76 -10.80
C ASP A 221 -3.01 38.58 -11.58
N GLU A 222 -2.14 37.71 -12.09
CA GLU A 222 -2.51 36.48 -12.80
C GLU A 222 -3.28 35.52 -11.88
N ALA A 223 -2.85 35.39 -10.62
CA ALA A 223 -3.53 34.57 -9.62
C ALA A 223 -4.96 35.08 -9.35
N ASN A 224 -5.14 36.40 -9.20
CA ASN A 224 -6.44 37.01 -8.96
C ASN A 224 -7.39 36.87 -10.16
N ILE A 225 -6.86 36.95 -11.40
CA ILE A 225 -7.65 36.66 -12.61
C ILE A 225 -8.16 35.21 -12.58
N LEU A 226 -7.29 34.26 -12.23
CA LEU A 226 -7.66 32.86 -12.14
C LEU A 226 -8.70 32.58 -11.05
N LEU A 227 -8.49 33.13 -9.85
CA LEU A 227 -9.42 32.96 -8.71
C LEU A 227 -10.83 33.47 -9.07
N ARG A 228 -10.93 34.63 -9.72
CA ARG A 228 -12.21 35.18 -10.18
C ARG A 228 -12.85 34.33 -11.28
N ALA A 229 -12.06 33.79 -12.20
CA ALA A 229 -12.56 32.89 -13.25
C ALA A 229 -13.24 31.64 -12.66
N PHE A 230 -12.80 31.20 -11.48
CA PHE A 230 -13.40 30.09 -10.73
C PHE A 230 -14.40 30.54 -9.64
N ARG A 231 -14.78 31.83 -9.62
CA ARG A 231 -15.74 32.42 -8.67
C ARG A 231 -15.33 32.28 -7.19
N CYS A 232 -14.04 32.27 -6.91
CA CYS A 232 -13.53 32.34 -5.56
C CYS A 232 -13.68 33.78 -5.00
N GLU A 233 -13.97 33.91 -3.71
CA GLU A 233 -14.23 35.18 -3.00
C GLU A 233 -12.98 35.75 -2.31
N VAL A 234 -11.83 35.13 -2.55
CA VAL A 234 -10.53 35.53 -2.00
C VAL A 234 -9.68 36.27 -3.04
N ASN A 235 -8.81 37.18 -2.57
CA ASN A 235 -7.81 37.84 -3.40
C ASN A 235 -6.42 37.79 -2.75
N CYS A 236 -5.38 37.66 -3.58
CA CYS A 236 -3.98 37.80 -3.19
C CYS A 236 -3.61 39.28 -2.97
N PRO A 237 -2.70 39.62 -2.04
CA PRO A 237 -1.90 38.70 -1.22
C PRO A 237 -2.54 38.47 0.18
N SER A 238 -3.24 37.35 0.35
CA SER A 238 -3.71 36.90 1.66
C SER A 238 -3.36 35.43 1.85
N LEU A 239 -3.10 34.99 3.09
CA LEU A 239 -2.76 33.60 3.39
C LEU A 239 -3.85 32.63 2.90
N ARG A 240 -5.12 33.03 3.08
CA ARG A 240 -6.27 32.25 2.59
C ARG A 240 -6.27 32.16 1.06
N ALA A 241 -6.02 33.25 0.34
CA ALA A 241 -5.94 33.23 -1.12
C ALA A 241 -4.81 32.34 -1.62
N SER A 242 -3.65 32.32 -0.95
CA SER A 242 -2.54 31.41 -1.29
C SER A 242 -2.94 29.94 -1.15
N LEU A 243 -3.67 29.58 -0.09
CA LEU A 243 -4.19 28.21 0.10
C LEU A 243 -5.21 27.83 -0.98
N VAL A 244 -6.17 28.72 -1.25
CA VAL A 244 -7.20 28.52 -2.28
C VAL A 244 -6.57 28.39 -3.67
N LEU A 245 -5.57 29.22 -3.98
CA LEU A 245 -4.82 29.14 -5.24
C LEU A 245 -4.11 27.80 -5.38
N GLY A 246 -3.42 27.32 -4.34
CA GLY A 246 -2.77 26.00 -4.36
C GLY A 246 -3.74 24.87 -4.68
N PHE A 247 -4.90 24.84 -4.02
CA PHE A 247 -5.97 23.86 -4.31
C PHE A 247 -6.48 24.01 -5.74
N LEU A 248 -6.71 25.23 -6.22
CA LEU A 248 -7.19 25.48 -7.56
C LEU A 248 -6.21 24.97 -8.63
N LEU A 249 -4.90 25.14 -8.41
CA LEU A 249 -3.87 24.62 -9.29
C LEU A 249 -3.88 23.08 -9.36
N GLN A 250 -4.22 22.37 -8.27
CA GLN A 250 -4.40 20.90 -8.30
C GLN A 250 -5.52 20.49 -9.25
N ARG A 251 -6.68 21.15 -9.14
CA ARG A 251 -7.82 20.90 -10.03
C ARG A 251 -7.44 21.16 -11.48
N ILE A 252 -6.75 22.27 -11.76
CA ILE A 252 -6.31 22.63 -13.11
C ILE A 252 -5.31 21.62 -13.66
N ALA A 253 -4.39 21.12 -12.84
CA ALA A 253 -3.43 20.11 -13.27
C ALA A 253 -4.13 18.82 -13.72
N ILE A 254 -5.05 18.31 -12.88
CA ILE A 254 -5.84 17.12 -13.21
C ILE A 254 -6.62 17.33 -14.51
N ILE A 255 -7.45 18.38 -14.57
CA ILE A 255 -8.31 18.65 -15.74
C ILE A 255 -7.47 18.78 -17.01
N LYS A 256 -6.36 19.54 -16.95
CA LYS A 256 -5.54 19.78 -18.13
C LYS A 256 -4.91 18.51 -18.67
N ILE A 257 -4.42 17.61 -17.80
CA ILE A 257 -3.84 16.34 -18.23
C ILE A 257 -4.92 15.45 -18.86
N LEU A 258 -6.09 15.35 -18.24
CA LEU A 258 -7.20 14.54 -18.77
C LEU A 258 -7.67 15.04 -20.14
N GLU A 259 -7.80 16.36 -20.32
CA GLU A 259 -8.14 16.96 -21.62
C GLU A 259 -7.11 16.63 -22.72
N GLU A 260 -5.81 16.69 -22.43
CA GLU A 260 -4.78 16.38 -23.44
C GLU A 260 -4.76 14.89 -23.80
N VAL A 261 -5.02 14.02 -22.82
CA VAL A 261 -5.13 12.56 -23.04
C VAL A 261 -6.37 12.21 -23.84
N GLU A 262 -7.52 12.81 -23.54
CA GLU A 262 -8.73 12.62 -24.34
C GLU A 262 -8.53 13.10 -25.78
N LYS A 263 -7.88 14.25 -25.99
CA LYS A 263 -7.54 14.72 -27.35
C LYS A 263 -6.62 13.75 -28.07
N TYR A 264 -5.65 13.16 -27.37
CA TYR A 264 -4.74 12.20 -27.96
C TYR A 264 -5.46 10.93 -28.40
N LEU A 265 -6.32 10.39 -27.55
CA LEU A 265 -7.04 9.13 -27.79
C LEU A 265 -8.18 9.27 -28.80
N ASN A 266 -8.84 10.43 -28.82
CA ASN A 266 -9.90 10.76 -29.78
C ASN A 266 -9.34 11.32 -31.09
N GLY A 267 -8.07 11.73 -31.10
CA GLY A 267 -7.38 12.20 -32.29
C GLY A 267 -7.33 11.07 -33.30
N LYS A 268 -8.08 11.20 -34.40
CA LYS A 268 -7.88 10.39 -35.60
C LYS A 268 -6.49 10.74 -36.15
N PHE A 269 -5.43 10.12 -35.65
CA PHE A 269 -4.13 10.12 -36.31
C PHE A 269 -4.25 9.25 -37.56
N ALA A 270 -4.94 9.80 -38.56
CA ALA A 270 -5.07 9.23 -39.88
C ALA A 270 -3.67 9.25 -40.53
N GLY A 271 -2.94 8.13 -40.41
CA GLY A 271 -1.76 7.90 -41.24
C GLY A 271 -0.60 7.16 -40.60
N SER A 272 -0.46 7.16 -39.26
CA SER A 272 0.69 6.50 -38.61
C SER A 272 0.24 5.32 -37.76
N ARG A 273 -0.01 4.19 -38.45
CA ARG A 273 -0.23 2.89 -37.80
C ARG A 273 0.97 2.63 -36.86
N GLY A 274 0.75 2.63 -35.54
CA GLY A 274 1.78 2.39 -34.53
C GLY A 274 2.21 3.57 -33.65
N MET A 275 1.72 4.82 -33.88
CA MET A 275 2.07 5.94 -32.97
C MET A 275 1.15 6.08 -31.75
N ALA A 276 -0.06 5.52 -31.76
CA ALA A 276 -1.02 5.60 -30.66
C ALA A 276 -1.56 4.22 -30.23
N LEU A 277 -0.64 3.28 -29.97
CA LEU A 277 -0.96 1.89 -29.62
C LEU A 277 -1.92 1.80 -28.43
N GLU A 278 -1.77 2.67 -27.43
CA GLU A 278 -2.65 2.75 -26.27
C GLU A 278 -4.10 3.03 -26.66
N GLY A 279 -4.31 3.94 -27.63
CA GLY A 279 -5.63 4.28 -28.16
C GLY A 279 -6.22 3.15 -28.99
N ASP A 280 -5.41 2.54 -29.87
CA ASP A 280 -5.85 1.40 -30.68
C ASP A 280 -6.27 0.21 -29.82
N ILE A 281 -5.49 -0.10 -28.78
CA ILE A 281 -5.80 -1.16 -27.81
C ILE A 281 -7.08 -0.82 -27.04
N ALA A 282 -7.22 0.42 -26.53
CA ALA A 282 -8.41 0.83 -25.80
C ALA A 282 -9.68 0.74 -26.66
N ASN A 283 -9.64 1.24 -27.90
CA ASN A 283 -10.77 1.23 -28.83
C ASN A 283 -11.17 -0.19 -29.27
N THR A 284 -10.18 -1.04 -29.57
CA THR A 284 -10.43 -2.44 -29.92
C THR A 284 -11.05 -3.20 -28.76
N THR A 285 -10.58 -2.92 -27.54
CA THR A 285 -11.11 -3.52 -26.31
C THR A 285 -12.56 -3.14 -26.06
N GLU A 286 -12.90 -1.86 -26.24
CA GLU A 286 -14.28 -1.40 -26.11
C GLU A 286 -15.21 -2.05 -27.15
N THR A 287 -14.71 -2.19 -28.39
CA THR A 287 -15.44 -2.90 -29.46
C THR A 287 -15.70 -4.36 -29.07
N LEU A 288 -14.68 -5.06 -28.57
CA LEU A 288 -14.79 -6.45 -28.13
C LEU A 288 -15.78 -6.59 -26.96
N ILE A 289 -15.70 -5.71 -25.95
CA ILE A 289 -16.62 -5.65 -24.82
C ILE A 289 -18.08 -5.55 -25.30
N ASN A 290 -18.35 -4.62 -26.22
CA ASN A 290 -19.68 -4.42 -26.77
C ASN A 290 -20.18 -5.65 -27.55
N GLN A 291 -19.29 -6.31 -28.31
CA GLN A 291 -19.62 -7.55 -28.99
C GLN A 291 -19.93 -8.69 -28.02
N THR A 292 -19.18 -8.81 -26.91
CA THR A 292 -19.44 -9.81 -25.87
C THR A 292 -20.77 -9.56 -25.16
N ILE A 293 -21.10 -8.30 -24.84
CA ILE A 293 -22.41 -7.94 -24.27
C ILE A 293 -23.54 -8.27 -25.24
N LEU A 294 -23.35 -8.00 -26.54
CA LEU A 294 -24.34 -8.35 -27.56
C LEU A 294 -24.50 -9.87 -27.72
N PHE A 295 -23.39 -10.62 -27.61
CA PHE A 295 -23.39 -12.08 -27.64
C PHE A 295 -24.17 -12.66 -26.46
N GLU A 296 -23.94 -12.16 -25.25
CA GLU A 296 -24.66 -12.52 -24.01
C GLU A 296 -26.18 -12.31 -24.17
N LYS A 297 -26.61 -11.14 -24.66
CA LYS A 297 -28.03 -10.81 -24.81
C LYS A 297 -28.76 -11.62 -25.88
N ASN A 298 -28.07 -12.00 -26.96
CA ASN A 298 -28.71 -12.56 -28.14
C ASN A 298 -28.63 -14.10 -28.24
N ARG A 299 -27.84 -14.76 -27.40
CA ARG A 299 -27.67 -16.22 -27.42
C ARG A 299 -28.29 -16.83 -26.17
N LYS A 300 -28.80 -18.07 -26.29
CA LYS A 300 -29.38 -18.80 -25.15
C LYS A 300 -28.26 -19.29 -24.24
N GLY A 301 -28.37 -19.01 -22.94
CA GLY A 301 -27.44 -19.43 -21.90
C GLY A 301 -27.56 -18.51 -20.69
N GLU A 302 -27.34 -19.02 -19.48
CA GLU A 302 -27.38 -18.24 -18.24
C GLU A 302 -26.05 -18.28 -17.47
N ASP A 303 -24.97 -18.74 -18.11
CA ASP A 303 -23.68 -18.93 -17.46
C ASP A 303 -23.06 -17.60 -16.99
N ASP A 304 -22.44 -17.64 -15.82
CA ASP A 304 -21.77 -16.47 -15.23
C ASP A 304 -20.50 -16.08 -15.99
N ILE A 305 -19.91 -17.00 -16.77
CA ILE A 305 -18.67 -16.78 -17.52
C ILE A 305 -18.91 -15.72 -18.60
N THR A 306 -19.96 -15.86 -19.40
CA THR A 306 -20.29 -14.91 -20.45
C THR A 306 -20.64 -13.54 -19.86
N LYS A 307 -21.35 -13.51 -18.72
CA LYS A 307 -21.71 -12.27 -18.01
C LYS A 307 -20.48 -11.52 -17.45
N ILE A 308 -19.48 -12.23 -16.93
CA ILE A 308 -18.28 -11.62 -16.32
C ILE A 308 -17.18 -11.29 -17.35
N THR A 309 -17.22 -11.91 -18.54
CA THR A 309 -16.18 -11.77 -19.57
C THR A 309 -15.89 -10.32 -19.97
N PRO A 310 -16.88 -9.44 -20.23
CA PRO A 310 -16.61 -8.03 -20.55
C PRO A 310 -15.82 -7.30 -19.46
N ILE A 311 -16.13 -7.59 -18.19
CA ILE A 311 -15.45 -7.01 -17.04
C ILE A 311 -13.98 -7.49 -17.03
N LYS A 312 -13.74 -8.80 -17.19
CA LYS A 312 -12.38 -9.36 -17.19
C LYS A 312 -11.53 -8.85 -18.35
N ILE A 313 -12.09 -8.78 -19.56
CA ILE A 313 -11.41 -8.20 -20.73
C ILE A 313 -10.93 -6.79 -20.42
N ARG A 314 -11.82 -5.93 -19.90
CA ARG A 314 -11.46 -4.57 -19.50
C ARG A 314 -10.35 -4.56 -18.46
N GLN A 315 -10.51 -5.35 -17.39
CA GLN A 315 -9.55 -5.36 -16.29
C GLN A 315 -8.14 -5.76 -16.74
N HIS A 316 -8.01 -6.81 -17.55
CA HIS A 316 -6.71 -7.29 -18.01
C HIS A 316 -6.04 -6.31 -18.97
N VAL A 317 -6.77 -5.80 -19.96
CA VAL A 317 -6.21 -4.85 -20.92
C VAL A 317 -5.74 -3.58 -20.22
N TYR A 318 -6.60 -2.98 -19.39
CA TYR A 318 -6.23 -1.74 -18.70
C TYR A 318 -5.16 -1.94 -17.63
N SER A 319 -5.01 -3.15 -17.07
CA SER A 319 -3.85 -3.48 -16.24
C SER A 319 -2.56 -3.54 -17.05
N ALA A 320 -2.59 -4.10 -18.27
CA ALA A 320 -1.43 -4.10 -19.15
C ALA A 320 -1.05 -2.67 -19.59
N LEU A 321 -2.03 -1.85 -19.95
CA LEU A 321 -1.84 -0.43 -20.25
C LEU A 321 -1.31 0.34 -19.04
N SER A 322 -1.77 0.04 -17.82
CA SER A 322 -1.21 0.65 -16.60
C SER A 322 0.26 0.32 -16.37
N CYS A 323 0.75 -0.82 -16.85
CA CYS A 323 2.14 -1.24 -16.67
C CYS A 323 3.08 -0.71 -17.75
N ARG A 324 2.59 -0.48 -18.97
CA ARG A 324 3.43 -0.18 -20.14
C ARG A 324 2.95 0.98 -21.02
N GLY A 325 1.71 1.41 -20.86
CA GLY A 325 1.14 2.51 -21.62
C GLY A 325 1.66 3.84 -21.11
N PHE A 326 2.00 4.73 -22.04
CA PHE A 326 2.52 6.07 -21.76
C PHE A 326 3.72 6.09 -20.79
N PRO A 327 4.86 5.43 -21.07
CA PRO A 327 6.06 5.55 -20.24
C PRO A 327 6.51 7.01 -20.09
N SER A 328 7.36 7.31 -19.10
CA SER A 328 7.75 8.70 -18.76
C SER A 328 8.36 9.49 -19.92
N ASP A 329 9.01 8.82 -20.88
CA ASP A 329 9.59 9.39 -22.09
C ASP A 329 8.60 9.51 -23.26
N HIS A 330 7.37 9.01 -23.11
CA HIS A 330 6.33 9.10 -24.12
C HIS A 330 6.03 10.56 -24.47
N SER A 331 5.93 10.85 -25.77
CA SER A 331 5.76 12.23 -26.30
C SER A 331 4.54 12.96 -25.72
N LEU A 332 3.41 12.28 -25.58
CA LEU A 332 2.23 12.81 -24.89
C LEU A 332 2.54 13.24 -23.46
N VAL A 333 3.25 12.41 -22.69
CA VAL A 333 3.56 12.67 -21.26
C VAL A 333 4.49 13.87 -21.16
N THR A 334 5.60 13.86 -21.87
CA THR A 334 6.60 14.94 -21.83
C THR A 334 6.02 16.26 -22.32
N THR A 335 5.30 16.27 -23.45
CA THR A 335 4.66 17.48 -23.98
C THR A 335 3.59 18.02 -23.04
N THR A 336 2.78 17.15 -22.43
CA THR A 336 1.74 17.55 -21.49
C THR A 336 2.35 18.11 -20.20
N ALA A 337 3.40 17.46 -19.68
CA ALA A 337 4.14 17.92 -18.51
C ALA A 337 4.73 19.31 -18.72
N SER A 338 5.41 19.57 -19.85
CA SER A 338 5.95 20.90 -20.15
C SER A 338 4.86 21.97 -20.29
N LYS A 339 3.75 21.66 -20.98
CA LYS A 339 2.59 22.56 -21.08
C LYS A 339 1.97 22.84 -19.71
N LEU A 340 1.88 21.83 -18.85
CA LEU A 340 1.33 21.95 -17.51
C LEU A 340 2.22 22.86 -16.65
N LEU A 341 3.53 22.60 -16.61
CA LEU A 341 4.47 23.40 -15.83
C LEU A 341 4.49 24.86 -16.31
N HIS A 342 4.51 25.09 -17.62
CA HIS A 342 4.39 26.43 -18.18
C HIS A 342 3.09 27.13 -17.71
N LYS A 343 1.96 26.41 -17.68
CA LYS A 343 0.69 26.93 -17.19
C LYS A 343 0.72 27.24 -15.69
N MET A 344 1.33 26.39 -14.87
CA MET A 344 1.48 26.64 -13.43
C MET A 344 2.34 27.89 -13.16
N ASN A 345 3.44 28.04 -13.92
CA ASN A 345 4.39 29.14 -13.76
C ASN A 345 3.86 30.51 -14.23
N LYS A 346 2.64 30.58 -14.79
CA LYS A 346 1.94 31.85 -14.99
C LYS A 346 1.45 32.47 -13.68
N TYR A 347 1.18 31.63 -12.68
CA TYR A 347 0.59 32.06 -11.40
C TYR A 347 1.62 32.09 -10.27
N ARG A 348 2.75 31.38 -10.41
CA ARG A 348 3.83 31.34 -9.43
C ARG A 348 5.20 31.43 -10.09
N GLN A 349 6.16 31.96 -9.36
CA GLN A 349 7.58 31.92 -9.67
C GLN A 349 8.29 31.00 -8.68
N ILE A 350 9.11 30.09 -9.21
CA ILE A 350 10.01 29.24 -8.42
C ILE A 350 11.35 29.98 -8.30
N VAL A 351 11.69 30.40 -7.09
CA VAL A 351 12.84 31.26 -6.79
C VAL A 351 14.08 30.41 -6.53
N ASP A 352 13.89 29.26 -5.89
CA ASP A 352 14.97 28.32 -5.59
C ASP A 352 15.42 27.54 -6.82
N LYS A 353 16.73 27.44 -7.03
CA LYS A 353 17.33 26.83 -8.24
C LYS A 353 17.22 25.32 -8.24
N GLU A 354 17.39 24.68 -7.08
CA GLU A 354 17.32 23.22 -6.94
C GLU A 354 15.88 22.75 -7.13
N THR A 355 14.93 23.40 -6.45
CA THR A 355 13.49 23.18 -6.65
C THR A 355 13.14 23.35 -8.12
N LYS A 356 13.66 24.38 -8.80
CA LYS A 356 13.38 24.60 -10.22
C LYS A 356 13.87 23.46 -11.12
N SER A 357 15.04 22.87 -10.84
CA SER A 357 15.54 21.74 -11.63
C SER A 357 14.74 20.45 -11.44
N GLU A 358 14.12 20.24 -10.28
CA GLU A 358 13.32 19.03 -10.00
C GLU A 358 11.90 19.10 -10.57
N MET A 359 11.42 20.31 -10.91
CA MET A 359 10.02 20.52 -11.31
C MET A 359 9.66 19.93 -12.66
N ASP A 360 10.62 19.82 -13.58
CA ASP A 360 10.39 19.17 -14.87
C ASP A 360 10.12 17.67 -14.67
N ASP A 361 10.94 17.00 -13.85
CA ASP A 361 10.75 15.59 -13.51
C ASP A 361 9.46 15.37 -12.72
N LEU A 362 9.14 16.25 -11.77
CA LEU A 362 7.91 16.15 -11.01
C LEU A 362 6.67 16.34 -11.90
N ALA A 363 6.72 17.25 -12.88
CA ALA A 363 5.64 17.44 -13.84
C ALA A 363 5.41 16.18 -14.70
N ILE A 364 6.49 15.50 -15.12
CA ILE A 364 6.42 14.22 -15.86
C ILE A 364 5.78 13.15 -14.98
N GLN A 365 6.26 12.99 -13.75
CA GLN A 365 5.76 11.98 -12.82
C GLN A 365 4.27 12.19 -12.50
N ILE A 366 3.84 13.43 -12.27
CA ILE A 366 2.43 13.77 -12.01
C ILE A 366 1.57 13.52 -13.23
N THR A 367 2.04 13.90 -14.41
CA THR A 367 1.34 13.64 -15.67
C THR A 367 1.10 12.14 -15.84
N HIS A 368 2.16 11.34 -15.69
CA HIS A 368 2.09 9.89 -15.75
C HIS A 368 1.12 9.31 -14.69
N LYS A 369 1.25 9.74 -13.43
CA LYS A 369 0.42 9.23 -12.32
C LYS A 369 -1.06 9.57 -12.50
N ILE A 370 -1.39 10.77 -12.98
CA ILE A 370 -2.79 11.16 -13.29
C ILE A 370 -3.37 10.26 -14.38
N ILE A 371 -2.64 10.06 -15.48
CA ILE A 371 -3.07 9.15 -16.56
C ILE A 371 -3.30 7.75 -16.01
N ASN A 372 -2.33 7.24 -15.25
CA ASN A 372 -2.39 5.90 -14.68
C ASN A 372 -3.58 5.72 -13.72
N VAL A 373 -3.86 6.69 -12.85
CA VAL A 373 -4.96 6.63 -11.90
C VAL A 373 -6.32 6.76 -12.61
N PHE A 374 -6.54 7.87 -13.31
CA PHE A 374 -7.86 8.24 -13.81
C PHE A 374 -8.24 7.51 -15.09
N TYR A 375 -7.27 7.22 -15.97
CA TYR A 375 -7.56 6.60 -17.26
C TYR A 375 -7.42 5.08 -17.21
N PHE A 376 -6.39 4.55 -16.54
CA PHE A 376 -6.14 3.12 -16.49
C PHE A 376 -6.73 2.43 -15.25
N SER A 377 -6.34 2.87 -14.05
CA SER A 377 -6.67 2.18 -12.79
C SER A 377 -8.16 2.21 -12.44
N PHE A 378 -8.92 3.19 -12.93
CA PHE A 378 -10.38 3.20 -12.81
C PHE A 378 -11.00 2.04 -13.61
N LYS A 379 -10.46 1.75 -14.80
CA LYS A 379 -10.98 0.70 -15.70
C LYS A 379 -10.61 -0.71 -15.23
N THR A 380 -9.63 -0.85 -14.33
CA THR A 380 -9.29 -2.14 -13.69
C THR A 380 -10.20 -2.53 -12.53
N GLN A 381 -11.08 -1.62 -12.08
CA GLN A 381 -12.07 -1.94 -11.08
C GLN A 381 -13.23 -2.75 -11.69
N ALA A 382 -13.90 -3.59 -10.89
CA ALA A 382 -15.05 -4.37 -11.36
C ALA A 382 -16.20 -3.44 -11.81
N SER A 383 -16.47 -2.42 -11.01
CA SER A 383 -17.33 -1.28 -11.36
C SER A 383 -16.44 -0.06 -11.54
N VAL A 384 -16.54 0.60 -12.69
CA VAL A 384 -15.67 1.75 -13.03
C VAL A 384 -16.09 2.93 -12.16
N PRO A 385 -15.19 3.46 -11.32
CA PRO A 385 -15.45 4.69 -10.59
C PRO A 385 -15.58 5.86 -11.56
N ALA A 386 -16.37 6.84 -11.17
CA ALA A 386 -16.37 8.17 -11.75
C ALA A 386 -15.78 9.17 -10.75
N TYR A 387 -15.54 10.39 -11.20
CA TYR A 387 -15.07 11.47 -10.37
C TYR A 387 -15.93 12.73 -10.54
N LYS A 388 -16.05 13.52 -9.48
CA LYS A 388 -16.85 14.75 -9.45
C LYS A 388 -16.09 15.85 -8.72
N PHE A 389 -15.90 16.99 -9.38
CA PHE A 389 -15.47 18.23 -8.74
C PHE A 389 -16.68 19.01 -8.24
N PHE A 390 -16.44 19.86 -7.23
CA PHE A 390 -17.43 20.79 -6.71
C PHE A 390 -17.01 22.23 -7.01
N ASP A 391 -17.95 23.02 -7.50
CA ASP A 391 -17.72 24.40 -7.90
C ASP A 391 -17.94 25.37 -6.74
N ALA A 392 -17.31 26.54 -6.83
CA ALA A 392 -17.47 27.58 -5.82
C ALA A 392 -18.95 28.01 -5.70
N GLY A 393 -19.42 28.16 -4.46
CA GLY A 393 -20.82 28.48 -4.15
C GLY A 393 -21.75 27.27 -4.02
N GLN A 394 -21.28 26.04 -4.27
CA GLN A 394 -22.08 24.85 -3.99
C GLN A 394 -22.15 24.58 -2.48
N ALA A 395 -23.32 24.13 -2.01
CA ALA A 395 -23.49 23.73 -0.60
C ALA A 395 -22.57 22.55 -0.23
N LEU A 396 -22.06 22.55 1.00
CA LEU A 396 -21.23 21.45 1.47
C LEU A 396 -22.04 20.16 1.62
N GLU A 397 -21.45 19.06 1.14
CA GLU A 397 -21.99 17.70 1.28
C GLU A 397 -20.97 16.84 2.06
N PRO A 398 -21.03 16.76 3.40
CA PRO A 398 -20.00 16.10 4.22
C PRO A 398 -19.76 14.61 3.92
N HIS A 399 -20.74 13.95 3.29
CA HIS A 399 -20.59 12.56 2.84
C HIS A 399 -19.70 12.43 1.59
N LEU A 400 -19.61 13.48 0.76
CA LEU A 400 -18.81 13.52 -0.48
C LEU A 400 -17.54 14.36 -0.36
N MET A 401 -17.45 15.22 0.65
CA MET A 401 -16.41 16.23 0.79
C MET A 401 -15.65 16.09 2.11
N GLN A 402 -14.37 16.47 2.11
CA GLN A 402 -13.54 16.62 3.30
C GLN A 402 -12.77 17.95 3.24
N GLY A 403 -12.60 18.57 4.40
CA GLY A 403 -11.93 19.86 4.55
C GLY A 403 -11.97 20.32 6.02
N ALA A 404 -11.50 21.53 6.29
CA ALA A 404 -11.50 22.11 7.63
C ALA A 404 -12.89 22.68 8.00
N PHE A 405 -13.90 21.82 8.14
CA PHE A 405 -15.24 22.17 8.62
C PHE A 405 -15.81 21.06 9.52
N VAL A 406 -16.56 21.43 10.56
CA VAL A 406 -17.20 20.48 11.49
C VAL A 406 -18.53 20.01 10.91
N ASN A 407 -18.87 18.73 11.06
CA ASN A 407 -20.08 18.13 10.48
C ASN A 407 -21.38 18.87 10.88
N ASP A 408 -21.46 19.44 12.08
CA ASP A 408 -22.64 20.16 12.58
C ASP A 408 -22.82 21.58 12.02
N GLU A 409 -21.79 22.19 11.42
CA GLU A 409 -21.84 23.55 10.83
C GLU A 409 -22.09 23.52 9.30
N SER A 410 -22.08 22.32 8.70
CA SER A 410 -22.08 22.11 7.25
C SER A 410 -23.32 22.63 6.50
N LYS A 411 -24.46 22.85 7.18
CA LYS A 411 -25.73 23.23 6.53
C LYS A 411 -25.77 24.67 6.01
N LYS A 412 -24.81 25.53 6.36
CA LYS A 412 -24.75 26.94 5.92
C LYS A 412 -23.48 27.32 5.16
N LEU A 413 -22.54 26.39 5.03
CA LEU A 413 -21.25 26.66 4.38
C LEU A 413 -21.30 26.25 2.92
N GLU A 414 -20.59 27.02 2.10
CA GLU A 414 -20.43 26.78 0.67
C GLU A 414 -18.98 26.41 0.36
N VAL A 415 -18.76 25.76 -0.79
CA VAL A 415 -17.43 25.48 -1.32
C VAL A 415 -16.78 26.79 -1.80
N GLU A 416 -15.55 27.06 -1.36
CA GLU A 416 -14.68 28.10 -1.91
C GLU A 416 -13.90 27.56 -3.11
N VAL A 417 -13.29 26.38 -2.95
CA VAL A 417 -12.58 25.66 -4.02
C VAL A 417 -12.54 24.16 -3.73
N CYS A 418 -12.61 23.36 -4.80
CA CYS A 418 -12.35 21.92 -4.78
C CYS A 418 -11.04 21.64 -5.52
N GLY A 419 -10.00 21.24 -4.79
CA GLY A 419 -8.68 20.98 -5.38
C GLY A 419 -8.53 19.56 -5.94
N PHE A 420 -9.14 18.59 -5.26
CA PHE A 420 -9.14 17.19 -5.67
C PHE A 420 -10.58 16.64 -5.72
N PRO A 421 -10.97 15.87 -6.75
CA PRO A 421 -12.36 15.45 -6.92
C PRO A 421 -12.77 14.35 -5.95
N CYS A 422 -14.08 14.22 -5.72
CA CYS A 422 -14.65 13.03 -5.11
C CYS A 422 -14.59 11.88 -6.13
N ILE A 423 -14.23 10.68 -5.69
CA ILE A 423 -14.13 9.49 -6.54
C ILE A 423 -15.00 8.39 -5.93
N GLY A 424 -15.88 7.81 -6.74
CA GLY A 424 -16.81 6.80 -6.28
C GLY A 424 -17.66 6.21 -7.40
N ILE A 425 -18.55 5.30 -7.03
CA ILE A 425 -19.63 4.81 -7.90
C ILE A 425 -20.88 5.59 -7.52
N PHE A 426 -21.32 6.46 -8.43
CA PHE A 426 -22.52 7.28 -8.23
C PHE A 426 -23.71 6.62 -8.93
N THR A 427 -24.71 6.24 -8.16
CA THR A 427 -25.95 5.57 -8.62
C THR A 427 -27.12 6.54 -8.70
N GLY A 428 -26.98 7.74 -8.12
CA GLY A 428 -28.04 8.74 -8.02
C GLY A 428 -28.91 8.61 -6.76
N ASP A 429 -28.74 7.53 -5.99
CA ASP A 429 -29.30 7.37 -4.66
C ASP A 429 -28.17 7.43 -3.62
N LYS A 430 -28.20 8.47 -2.78
CA LYS A 430 -27.18 8.78 -1.76
C LYS A 430 -26.84 7.60 -0.84
N LEU A 431 -27.78 6.69 -0.61
CA LEU A 431 -27.57 5.52 0.26
C LEU A 431 -26.83 4.38 -0.44
N SER A 432 -26.83 4.36 -1.77
CA SER A 432 -26.19 3.32 -2.58
C SER A 432 -24.91 3.79 -3.29
N ASP A 433 -24.62 5.10 -3.24
CA ASP A 433 -23.35 5.67 -3.68
C ASP A 433 -22.19 5.06 -2.87
N ARG A 434 -21.20 4.51 -3.59
CA ARG A 434 -19.99 3.97 -2.97
C ARG A 434 -18.85 4.93 -3.14
N ILE A 435 -18.53 5.68 -2.10
CA ILE A 435 -17.45 6.66 -2.10
C ILE A 435 -16.12 5.98 -1.76
N PHE A 436 -15.13 6.14 -2.64
CA PHE A 436 -13.77 5.68 -2.40
C PHE A 436 -12.92 6.78 -1.78
N ILE A 437 -13.03 8.00 -2.31
CA ILE A 437 -12.27 9.17 -1.89
C ILE A 437 -13.21 10.37 -1.88
N LYS A 438 -13.23 11.12 -0.78
CA LYS A 438 -13.97 12.38 -0.68
C LYS A 438 -13.21 13.50 -1.39
N ALA A 439 -13.94 14.46 -1.95
CA ALA A 439 -13.36 15.66 -2.53
C ALA A 439 -12.60 16.47 -1.47
N GLN A 440 -11.43 16.99 -1.82
CA GLN A 440 -10.68 17.90 -0.96
C GLN A 440 -11.09 19.33 -1.27
N ILE A 441 -11.73 19.98 -0.29
CA ILE A 441 -12.29 21.32 -0.47
C ILE A 441 -11.81 22.28 0.62
N ILE A 442 -11.87 23.58 0.30
CA ILE A 442 -11.82 24.67 1.27
C ILE A 442 -13.23 25.29 1.29
N PRO A 443 -13.87 25.48 2.46
CA PRO A 443 -15.16 26.15 2.54
C PRO A 443 -15.01 27.67 2.43
N ARG A 444 -16.08 28.40 2.08
CA ARG A 444 -16.14 29.86 2.18
C ARG A 444 -16.11 30.29 3.65
N SER A 445 -15.58 31.48 3.89
CA SER A 445 -15.48 32.07 5.25
C SER A 445 -16.79 32.71 5.66
#